data_AF-A0A9D1Q5J6-F1
#
_entry.id   AF-A0A9D1Q5J6-F1
#
_cell.length_a   1.000
_cell.length_b   1.000
_cell.length_c   1.000
_cell.angle_alpha   90.00
_cell.angle_beta   90.00
_cell.angle_gamma   90.00
#
_symmetry.space_group_name_H-M   'P 1'
#
loop_
_entity.id
_entity.type
_entity.pdbx_description
1 polymer ?
#
loop_
_entity_poly.entity_id
_entity_poly.type
_entity_poly.pdbx_seq_one_letter_code
_entity_poly.pdbx_strand_id
1 'polypeptide(L)'
;RIITAHYGFIASEKLAIIEMAESSGLMRLLPEERNPLVTSSFGTGELLLDALNQGAEKMILAIGGSATNDGGSGMLSALGVRFLDQQGDVLSAGGLALQSLKHIDLSRLDDRLANISLEVACDVDNPLLGTRGASHIFAPQKGATPEEVLLLDAALTNYADIVAETLEQDHRAVAGSGAAGGMGFAAISFLNGILKPGIDIVLETVQFEAALQQVDLVITGEGRIDAQTVFGKTPIGVATLAKKYDKSVIAIAGSLGDGYEAVYDYGIDAVFSIMQKPDTLENALNNAVQNLQSTSQNIARIYQLATVD
;
A
#
# COMPACT_ATOMS: atom_id res chain seq x y z
N ARG A 1 18.93 -1.82 12.52
CA ARG A 1 18.89 -1.26 13.89
C ARG A 1 17.59 -1.69 14.54
N ILE A 2 17.54 -1.82 15.87
CA ILE A 2 16.27 -2.07 16.59
C ILE A 2 15.47 -0.78 16.58
N ILE A 3 14.18 -0.87 16.28
CA ILE A 3 13.22 0.24 16.30
C ILE A 3 11.91 -0.22 16.93
N THR A 4 11.12 0.73 17.42
CA THR A 4 9.72 0.48 17.77
C THR A 4 8.85 0.69 16.53
N ALA A 5 8.03 -0.30 16.22
CA ALA A 5 7.03 -0.29 15.16
C ALA A 5 5.68 -0.73 15.74
N HIS A 6 4.58 -0.32 15.10
CA HIS A 6 3.22 -0.61 15.55
C HIS A 6 2.38 -1.16 14.42
N TYR A 7 1.28 -1.82 14.77
CA TYR A 7 0.23 -2.23 13.85
C TYR A 7 -1.12 -2.24 14.58
N GLY A 8 -2.21 -2.23 13.83
CA GLY A 8 -3.57 -2.32 14.40
C GLY A 8 -4.01 -3.77 14.52
N PHE A 9 -4.62 -4.15 15.65
CA PHE A 9 -5.25 -5.46 15.82
C PHE A 9 -6.69 -5.32 16.32
N ILE A 10 -7.64 -5.83 15.55
CA ILE A 10 -9.07 -5.83 15.86
C ILE A 10 -9.43 -7.23 16.37
N ALA A 11 -9.33 -7.42 17.68
CA ALA A 11 -9.46 -8.74 18.31
C ALA A 11 -10.80 -9.43 18.03
N SER A 12 -11.90 -8.67 17.96
CA SER A 12 -13.24 -9.21 17.66
C SER A 12 -13.35 -9.80 16.26
N GLU A 13 -12.51 -9.35 15.33
CA GLU A 13 -12.51 -9.77 13.93
C GLU A 13 -11.29 -10.63 13.58
N LYS A 14 -10.36 -10.81 14.53
CA LYS A 14 -9.05 -11.43 14.32
C LYS A 14 -8.32 -10.86 13.11
N LEU A 15 -8.44 -9.55 12.92
CA LEU A 15 -7.89 -8.80 11.80
C LEU A 15 -6.69 -7.98 12.27
N ALA A 16 -5.54 -8.18 11.63
CA ALA A 16 -4.39 -7.31 11.77
C ALA A 16 -4.26 -6.37 10.56
N ILE A 17 -3.98 -5.09 10.82
CA ILE A 17 -3.73 -4.05 9.82
C ILE A 17 -2.30 -3.58 10.02
N ILE A 18 -1.44 -3.89 9.05
CA ILE A 18 0.01 -3.73 9.14
C ILE A 18 0.47 -2.79 8.04
N GLU A 19 1.16 -1.72 8.43
CA GLU A 19 1.85 -0.83 7.50
C GLU A 19 3.33 -1.21 7.46
N MET A 20 3.83 -1.67 6.31
CA MET A 20 5.24 -2.08 6.21
C MET A 20 6.21 -0.92 6.47
N ALA A 21 5.75 0.32 6.22
CA ALA A 21 6.53 1.53 6.46
C ALA A 21 6.88 1.76 7.94
N GLU A 22 6.10 1.19 8.87
CA GLU A 22 6.38 1.28 10.30
C GLU A 22 7.71 0.60 10.68
N SER A 23 8.04 -0.52 10.03
CA SER A 23 9.29 -1.25 10.29
C SER A 23 10.37 -1.01 9.23
N SER A 24 9.95 -0.84 7.97
CA SER A 24 10.79 -0.96 6.78
C SER A 24 10.56 0.18 5.78
N GLY A 25 10.04 1.31 6.26
CA GLY A 25 9.70 2.47 5.46
C GLY A 25 10.85 3.45 5.24
N LEU A 26 10.79 4.19 4.13
CA LEU A 26 11.76 5.22 3.77
C LEU A 26 11.80 6.36 4.81
N MET A 27 10.68 6.64 5.47
CA MET A 27 10.56 7.61 6.57
C MET A 27 11.39 7.24 7.81
N ARG A 28 11.80 5.97 7.91
CA ARG A 28 12.65 5.47 9.00
C ARG A 28 14.13 5.67 8.72
N LEU A 29 14.52 6.27 7.60
CA LEU A 29 15.92 6.48 7.21
C LEU A 29 16.21 7.96 6.95
N LEU A 30 17.37 8.41 7.43
CA LEU A 30 17.95 9.67 6.96
C LEU A 30 18.35 9.54 5.48
N PRO A 31 18.38 10.63 4.70
CA PRO A 31 18.77 10.58 3.28
C PRO A 31 20.09 9.83 3.02
N GLU A 32 21.09 10.00 3.88
CA GLU A 32 22.39 9.34 3.82
C GLU A 32 22.39 7.86 4.22
N GLU A 33 21.34 7.40 4.92
CA GLU A 33 21.15 5.99 5.29
C GLU A 33 20.47 5.16 4.19
N ARG A 34 20.00 5.82 3.13
CA ARG A 34 19.24 5.20 2.04
C ARG A 34 20.16 4.39 1.13
N ASN A 35 20.12 3.07 1.30
CA ASN A 35 20.87 2.13 0.46
C ASN A 35 20.04 0.87 0.20
N PRO A 36 19.35 0.78 -0.97
CA PRO A 36 18.44 -0.32 -1.27
C PRO A 36 19.16 -1.66 -1.48
N LEU A 37 20.49 -1.66 -1.63
CA LEU A 37 21.30 -2.88 -1.72
C LEU A 37 21.28 -3.68 -0.40
N VAL A 38 21.18 -2.99 0.75
CA VAL A 38 21.35 -3.57 2.08
C VAL A 38 20.13 -3.42 3.00
N THR A 39 19.20 -2.52 2.69
CA THR A 39 17.95 -2.37 3.46
C THR A 39 17.13 -3.66 3.42
N SER A 40 16.51 -4.01 4.54
CA SER A 40 15.79 -5.28 4.72
C SER A 40 14.35 -5.08 5.18
N SER A 41 13.47 -5.94 4.67
CA SER A 41 12.05 -6.03 5.05
C SER A 41 11.80 -6.90 6.29
N PHE A 42 12.86 -7.34 6.99
CA PHE A 42 12.77 -8.26 8.14
C PHE A 42 11.76 -7.82 9.20
N GLY A 43 11.78 -6.54 9.58
CA GLY A 43 10.85 -6.02 10.59
C GLY A 43 9.39 -6.12 10.18
N THR A 44 9.07 -6.11 8.87
CA THR A 44 7.69 -6.34 8.40
C THR A 44 7.26 -7.78 8.67
N GLY A 45 8.17 -8.73 8.48
CA GLY A 45 7.92 -10.13 8.84
C GLY A 45 7.80 -10.34 10.35
N GLU A 46 8.52 -9.57 11.17
CA GLU A 46 8.33 -9.57 12.63
C GLU A 46 6.94 -9.06 13.03
N LEU A 47 6.42 -8.02 12.38
CA LEU A 47 5.05 -7.53 12.61
C LEU A 47 4.00 -8.57 12.20
N LEU A 48 4.19 -9.24 11.06
CA LEU A 48 3.33 -10.35 10.63
C LEU A 48 3.37 -11.49 11.65
N LEU A 49 4.56 -11.91 12.08
CA LEU A 49 4.73 -12.97 13.06
C LEU A 49 4.08 -12.62 14.41
N ASP A 50 4.21 -11.38 14.88
CA ASP A 50 3.51 -10.94 16.10
C ASP A 50 1.99 -11.01 15.93
N ALA A 51 1.45 -10.56 14.79
CA ALA A 51 0.03 -10.66 14.49
C ALA A 51 -0.46 -12.12 14.46
N LEU A 52 0.34 -13.05 13.94
CA LEU A 52 0.06 -14.49 14.05
C LEU A 52 -0.03 -14.95 15.50
N ASN A 53 0.89 -14.48 16.35
CA ASN A 53 0.94 -14.83 17.76
C ASN A 53 -0.23 -14.23 18.56
N GLN A 54 -0.78 -13.10 18.12
CA GLN A 54 -2.02 -12.55 18.66
C GLN A 54 -3.28 -13.27 18.15
N GLY A 55 -3.14 -14.23 17.24
CA GLY A 55 -4.24 -15.05 16.73
C GLY A 55 -4.99 -14.42 15.55
N ALA A 56 -4.32 -13.59 14.75
CA ALA A 56 -4.88 -13.08 13.51
C ALA A 56 -5.21 -14.23 12.53
N GLU A 57 -6.40 -14.17 11.94
CA GLU A 57 -6.85 -15.05 10.85
C GLU A 57 -6.91 -14.28 9.51
N LYS A 58 -6.98 -12.95 9.59
CA LYS A 58 -7.00 -12.03 8.47
C LYS A 58 -5.92 -10.97 8.66
N MET A 59 -5.27 -10.60 7.57
CA MET A 59 -4.25 -9.56 7.57
C MET A 59 -4.46 -8.64 6.38
N ILE A 60 -4.38 -7.34 6.64
CA ILE A 60 -4.23 -6.31 5.61
C ILE A 60 -2.81 -5.79 5.72
N LEU A 61 -2.04 -5.93 4.64
CA LEU A 61 -0.67 -5.43 4.54
C LEU A 61 -0.61 -4.24 3.59
N ALA A 62 -0.41 -3.04 4.12
CA ALA A 62 -0.15 -1.86 3.33
C ALA A 62 1.35 -1.72 3.04
N ILE A 63 1.71 -1.76 1.75
CA ILE A 63 3.11 -1.82 1.30
C ILE A 63 3.66 -0.49 0.76
N GLY A 64 2.91 0.60 0.87
CA GLY A 64 3.37 1.93 0.48
C GLY A 64 4.60 2.40 1.28
N GLY A 65 5.42 3.27 0.68
CA GLY A 65 6.50 3.97 1.39
C GLY A 65 7.74 3.15 1.77
N SER A 66 7.94 1.97 1.17
CA SER A 66 9.09 1.08 1.46
C SER A 66 10.47 1.74 1.27
N ALA A 67 11.43 1.40 2.14
CA ALA A 67 12.86 1.67 1.94
C ALA A 67 13.58 0.57 1.15
N THR A 68 12.95 -0.61 1.02
CA THR A 68 13.62 -1.86 0.66
C THR A 68 13.55 -2.18 -0.84
N ASN A 69 14.53 -2.92 -1.35
CA ASN A 69 14.49 -3.54 -2.68
C ASN A 69 14.96 -5.00 -2.62
N ASP A 70 14.54 -5.70 -1.58
CA ASP A 70 15.00 -7.04 -1.21
C ASP A 70 14.05 -8.16 -1.63
N GLY A 71 13.09 -7.88 -2.51
CA GLY A 71 12.14 -8.88 -2.99
C GLY A 71 11.23 -9.45 -1.88
N GLY A 72 11.13 -8.78 -0.72
CA GLY A 72 10.45 -9.33 0.46
C GLY A 72 11.21 -10.47 1.16
N SER A 73 12.46 -10.74 0.80
CA SER A 73 13.26 -11.82 1.38
C SER A 73 13.51 -11.62 2.89
N GLY A 74 13.69 -10.39 3.35
CA GLY A 74 13.78 -10.08 4.77
C GLY A 74 12.51 -10.49 5.53
N MET A 75 11.34 -10.07 5.02
CA MET A 75 10.03 -10.42 5.57
C MET A 75 9.85 -11.94 5.66
N LEU A 76 10.14 -12.65 4.56
CA LEU A 76 10.03 -14.10 4.52
C LEU A 76 11.03 -14.79 5.47
N SER A 77 12.22 -14.23 5.65
CA SER A 77 13.23 -14.76 6.59
C SER A 77 12.74 -14.69 8.04
N ALA A 78 12.08 -13.61 8.43
CA ALA A 78 11.47 -13.50 9.76
C ALA A 78 10.31 -14.49 9.96
N LEU A 79 9.64 -14.88 8.88
CA LEU A 79 8.58 -15.89 8.85
C LEU A 79 9.11 -17.33 8.72
N GLY A 80 10.43 -17.52 8.69
CA GLY A 80 11.09 -18.82 8.74
C GLY A 80 11.66 -19.34 7.42
N VAL A 81 11.48 -18.64 6.30
CA VAL A 81 12.13 -19.02 5.03
C VAL A 81 13.63 -18.86 5.12
N ARG A 82 14.40 -19.78 4.54
CA ARG A 82 15.85 -19.66 4.45
C ARG A 82 16.29 -19.50 3.01
N PHE A 83 16.99 -18.40 2.75
CA PHE A 83 17.61 -18.10 1.46
C PHE A 83 19.07 -18.50 1.52
N LEU A 84 19.48 -19.49 0.72
CA LEU A 84 20.80 -20.12 0.81
C LEU A 84 21.62 -19.91 -0.45
N ASP A 85 22.93 -19.74 -0.26
CA ASP A 85 23.92 -19.71 -1.35
C ASP A 85 24.34 -21.11 -1.83
N GLN A 86 25.37 -21.17 -2.68
CA GLN A 86 25.91 -22.40 -3.24
C GLN A 86 26.52 -23.33 -2.19
N GLN A 87 26.98 -22.78 -1.07
CA GLN A 87 27.59 -23.50 0.05
C GLN A 87 26.55 -23.99 1.07
N GLY A 88 25.30 -23.54 0.94
CA GLY A 88 24.22 -23.82 1.87
C GLY A 88 24.17 -22.86 3.06
N ASP A 89 24.93 -21.75 3.01
CA ASP A 89 24.94 -20.72 4.03
C ASP A 89 23.80 -19.72 3.80
N VAL A 90 23.27 -19.17 4.90
CA VAL A 90 22.19 -18.18 4.83
C VAL A 90 22.72 -16.87 4.27
N LEU A 91 22.03 -16.32 3.27
CA LEU A 91 22.38 -15.03 2.68
C LEU A 91 22.34 -13.89 3.69
N SER A 92 23.19 -12.89 3.48
CA SER A 92 23.07 -11.62 4.18
C SER A 92 21.77 -10.91 3.81
N ALA A 93 21.32 -10.00 4.67
CA ALA A 93 20.14 -9.20 4.39
C ALA A 93 20.37 -8.21 3.23
N GLY A 94 19.27 -7.82 2.54
CA GLY A 94 19.27 -6.81 1.49
C GLY A 94 19.12 -7.37 0.08
N GLY A 95 18.77 -6.50 -0.86
CA GLY A 95 18.46 -6.92 -2.23
C GLY A 95 19.65 -7.41 -3.04
N LEU A 96 20.85 -6.88 -2.80
CA LEU A 96 22.02 -7.31 -3.57
C LEU A 96 22.42 -8.77 -3.25
N ALA A 97 22.17 -9.22 -2.03
CA ALA A 97 22.51 -10.58 -1.60
C ALA A 97 21.78 -11.65 -2.42
N LEU A 98 20.61 -11.33 -2.96
CA LEU A 98 19.81 -12.23 -3.81
C LEU A 98 20.54 -12.65 -5.10
N GLN A 99 21.57 -11.92 -5.53
CA GLN A 99 22.41 -12.32 -6.66
C GLN A 99 23.12 -13.66 -6.41
N SER A 100 23.42 -13.98 -5.16
CA SER A 100 24.10 -15.22 -4.75
C SER A 100 23.13 -16.36 -4.39
N LEU A 101 21.82 -16.13 -4.47
CA LEU A 101 20.81 -17.13 -4.13
C LEU A 101 20.92 -18.36 -5.04
N LYS A 102 20.88 -19.55 -4.42
CA LYS A 102 20.87 -20.85 -5.10
C LYS A 102 19.78 -21.79 -4.63
N HIS A 103 19.33 -21.66 -3.39
CA HIS A 103 18.28 -22.53 -2.86
C HIS A 103 17.38 -21.78 -1.87
N ILE A 104 16.09 -22.08 -1.90
CA ILE A 104 15.11 -21.59 -0.95
C ILE A 104 14.59 -22.79 -0.17
N ASP A 105 14.70 -22.73 1.15
CA ASP A 105 14.18 -23.75 2.05
C ASP A 105 12.98 -23.21 2.85
N LEU A 106 11.86 -23.92 2.71
CA LEU A 106 10.56 -23.60 3.30
C LEU A 106 10.23 -24.46 4.52
N SER A 107 11.11 -25.38 4.94
CA SER A 107 10.85 -26.34 6.03
C SER A 107 10.55 -25.72 7.40
N ARG A 108 10.78 -24.41 7.54
CA ARG A 108 10.53 -23.64 8.77
C ARG A 108 9.55 -22.48 8.56
N LEU A 109 8.94 -22.37 7.37
CA LEU A 109 7.90 -21.39 7.12
C LEU A 109 6.76 -21.62 8.13
N ASP A 110 6.25 -20.55 8.72
CA ASP A 110 5.16 -20.65 9.70
C ASP A 110 3.89 -21.24 9.05
N ASP A 111 3.54 -22.48 9.42
CA ASP A 111 2.42 -23.23 8.84
C ASP A 111 1.06 -22.50 8.98
N ARG A 112 0.93 -21.55 9.93
CA ARG A 112 -0.30 -20.76 10.10
C ARG A 112 -0.58 -19.88 8.88
N LEU A 113 0.47 -19.47 8.15
CA LEU A 113 0.36 -18.61 6.96
C LEU A 113 -0.47 -19.25 5.85
N ALA A 114 -0.48 -20.59 5.76
CA ALA A 114 -1.28 -21.30 4.76
C ALA A 114 -2.80 -21.10 4.93
N ASN A 115 -3.25 -20.74 6.13
CA ASN A 115 -4.68 -20.60 6.47
C ASN A 115 -5.12 -19.14 6.65
N ILE A 116 -4.23 -18.18 6.41
CA ILE A 116 -4.53 -16.76 6.63
C ILE A 116 -5.01 -16.10 5.35
N SER A 117 -6.04 -15.28 5.50
CA SER A 117 -6.46 -14.37 4.43
C SER A 117 -5.56 -13.14 4.46
N LEU A 118 -4.63 -13.03 3.51
CA LEU A 118 -3.75 -11.88 3.36
C LEU A 118 -4.18 -11.02 2.17
N GLU A 119 -4.65 -9.81 2.47
CA GLU A 119 -4.88 -8.78 1.46
C GLU A 119 -3.73 -7.77 1.50
N VAL A 120 -3.23 -7.40 0.32
CA VAL A 120 -2.10 -6.48 0.20
C VAL A 120 -2.55 -5.25 -0.57
N ALA A 121 -2.49 -4.09 0.08
CA ALA A 121 -2.85 -2.82 -0.55
C ALA A 121 -1.76 -2.42 -1.55
N CYS A 122 -2.08 -2.49 -2.84
CA CYS A 122 -1.15 -2.27 -3.94
C CYS A 122 -1.81 -1.39 -5.02
N ASP A 123 -1.39 -0.12 -5.08
CA ASP A 123 -1.95 0.88 -5.99
C ASP A 123 -1.13 1.07 -7.28
N VAL A 124 -0.19 0.17 -7.56
CA VAL A 124 0.67 0.21 -8.76
C VAL A 124 0.60 -1.11 -9.53
N ASP A 125 0.77 -1.04 -10.85
CA ASP A 125 0.72 -2.21 -11.76
C ASP A 125 2.11 -2.77 -12.11
N ASN A 126 3.19 -2.14 -11.62
CA ASN A 126 4.55 -2.47 -11.97
C ASN A 126 4.88 -3.96 -11.72
N PRO A 127 5.41 -4.70 -12.72
CA PRO A 127 5.87 -6.06 -12.53
C PRO A 127 7.16 -6.09 -11.69
N LEU A 128 7.64 -7.29 -11.34
CA LEU A 128 8.86 -7.42 -10.54
C LEU A 128 10.10 -6.88 -11.27
N LEU A 129 10.24 -7.19 -12.57
CA LEU A 129 11.48 -7.03 -13.34
C LEU A 129 11.34 -6.10 -14.55
N GLY A 130 12.48 -5.65 -15.07
CA GLY A 130 12.59 -4.94 -16.35
C GLY A 130 12.41 -3.43 -16.21
N THR A 131 12.23 -2.72 -17.33
CA THR A 131 12.24 -1.24 -17.34
C THR A 131 11.08 -0.59 -16.59
N ARG A 132 9.96 -1.33 -16.41
CA ARG A 132 8.84 -0.95 -15.52
C ARG A 132 8.89 -1.67 -14.17
N GLY A 133 9.96 -2.40 -13.89
CA GLY A 133 10.13 -3.27 -12.73
C GLY A 133 10.42 -2.52 -11.43
N ALA A 134 10.49 -3.28 -10.34
CA ALA A 134 10.67 -2.77 -8.99
C ALA A 134 11.93 -1.88 -8.87
N SER A 135 13.07 -2.41 -9.33
CA SER A 135 14.37 -1.74 -9.24
C SER A 135 14.41 -0.48 -10.10
N HIS A 136 13.96 -0.56 -11.35
CA HIS A 136 14.02 0.56 -12.29
C HIS A 136 13.13 1.74 -11.89
N ILE A 137 11.93 1.47 -11.37
CA ILE A 137 10.96 2.52 -11.07
C ILE A 137 11.11 3.07 -9.65
N PHE A 138 11.38 2.21 -8.66
CA PHE A 138 11.29 2.59 -7.25
C PHE A 138 12.62 2.61 -6.50
N ALA A 139 13.70 1.99 -6.99
CA ALA A 139 14.99 2.03 -6.29
C ALA A 139 15.68 3.41 -6.32
N PRO A 140 15.57 4.26 -7.38
CA PRO A 140 16.22 5.57 -7.39
C PRO A 140 15.77 6.48 -6.23
N GLN A 141 14.47 6.53 -5.93
CA GLN A 141 13.95 7.30 -4.79
C GLN A 141 14.38 6.72 -3.42
N LYS A 142 14.82 5.45 -3.41
CA LYS A 142 15.38 4.75 -2.24
C LYS A 142 16.90 4.87 -2.14
N GLY A 143 17.55 5.62 -3.04
CA GLY A 143 18.99 5.90 -3.01
C GLY A 143 19.85 5.14 -4.01
N ALA A 144 19.28 4.32 -4.90
CA ALA A 144 20.07 3.57 -5.89
C ALA A 144 20.64 4.47 -7.00
N THR A 145 21.92 4.27 -7.35
CA THR A 145 22.48 4.80 -8.60
C THR A 145 21.98 4.02 -9.83
N PRO A 146 22.14 4.54 -11.06
CA PRO A 146 21.78 3.80 -12.27
C PRO A 146 22.46 2.44 -12.40
N GLU A 147 23.71 2.30 -11.95
CA GLU A 147 24.43 1.02 -11.95
C GLU A 147 23.86 0.06 -10.90
N GLU A 148 23.54 0.57 -9.71
CA GLU A 148 22.93 -0.22 -8.63
C GLU A 148 21.53 -0.71 -9.00
N VAL A 149 20.77 0.08 -9.76
CA VAL A 149 19.48 -0.36 -10.33
C VAL A 149 19.64 -1.62 -11.17
N LEU A 150 20.66 -1.67 -12.03
CA LEU A 150 20.92 -2.85 -12.87
C LEU A 150 21.35 -4.07 -12.04
N LEU A 151 22.15 -3.86 -10.99
CA LEU A 151 22.53 -4.91 -10.06
C LEU A 151 21.32 -5.48 -9.31
N LEU A 152 20.43 -4.61 -8.84
CA LEU A 152 19.21 -5.00 -8.13
C LEU A 152 18.22 -5.72 -9.07
N ASP A 153 18.04 -5.26 -10.30
CA ASP A 153 17.18 -5.95 -11.28
C ASP A 153 17.72 -7.34 -11.63
N ALA A 154 19.04 -7.49 -11.79
CA ALA A 154 19.68 -8.78 -11.99
C ALA A 154 19.54 -9.70 -10.76
N ALA A 155 19.68 -9.16 -9.54
CA ALA A 155 19.49 -9.90 -8.31
C ALA A 155 18.03 -10.37 -8.13
N LEU A 156 17.05 -9.52 -8.44
CA LEU A 156 15.64 -9.89 -8.45
C LEU A 156 15.32 -10.89 -9.56
N THR A 157 16.01 -10.84 -10.70
CA THR A 157 15.86 -11.83 -11.77
C THR A 157 16.29 -13.22 -11.29
N ASN A 158 17.48 -13.33 -10.71
CA ASN A 158 17.96 -14.58 -10.09
C ASN A 158 17.00 -15.07 -9.00
N TYR A 159 16.51 -14.16 -8.16
CA TYR A 159 15.51 -14.48 -7.14
C TYR A 159 14.24 -15.07 -7.76
N ALA A 160 13.65 -14.40 -8.75
CA ALA A 160 12.43 -14.87 -9.41
C ALA A 160 12.61 -16.23 -10.09
N ASP A 161 13.76 -16.50 -10.69
CA ASP A 161 14.09 -17.80 -11.30
C ASP A 161 14.08 -18.92 -10.26
N ILE A 162 14.78 -18.73 -9.14
CA ILE A 162 14.82 -19.72 -8.05
C ILE A 162 13.44 -19.89 -7.39
N VAL A 163 12.66 -18.82 -7.24
CA VAL A 163 11.28 -18.91 -6.74
C VAL A 163 10.40 -19.74 -7.67
N ALA A 164 10.47 -19.49 -8.98
CA ALA A 164 9.70 -20.23 -9.97
C ALA A 164 10.06 -21.72 -9.99
N GLU A 165 11.33 -22.07 -9.84
CA GLU A 165 11.78 -23.45 -9.70
C GLU A 165 11.32 -24.09 -8.38
N THR A 166 11.38 -23.35 -7.27
CA THR A 166 11.05 -23.87 -5.93
C THR A 166 9.56 -24.10 -5.74
N LEU A 167 8.73 -23.20 -6.26
CA LEU A 167 7.28 -23.20 -6.07
C LEU A 167 6.50 -23.77 -7.26
N GLU A 168 7.20 -24.08 -8.37
CA GLU A 168 6.60 -24.49 -9.65
C GLU A 168 5.57 -23.46 -10.19
N GLN A 169 5.73 -22.18 -9.81
CA GLN A 169 4.83 -21.07 -10.17
C GLN A 169 5.63 -19.79 -10.40
N ASP A 170 5.31 -19.06 -11.46
CA ASP A 170 5.98 -17.80 -11.79
C ASP A 170 5.02 -16.60 -11.73
N HIS A 171 5.19 -15.76 -10.71
CA HIS A 171 4.39 -14.55 -10.52
C HIS A 171 5.13 -13.25 -10.88
N ARG A 172 6.31 -13.31 -11.52
CA ARG A 172 7.14 -12.10 -11.76
C ARG A 172 6.48 -11.06 -12.64
N ALA A 173 5.53 -11.49 -13.47
CA ALA A 173 4.79 -10.65 -14.42
C ALA A 173 3.41 -10.21 -13.90
N VAL A 174 3.00 -10.66 -12.71
CA VAL A 174 1.72 -10.25 -12.11
C VAL A 174 1.76 -8.74 -11.86
N ALA A 175 0.68 -8.03 -12.22
CA ALA A 175 0.57 -6.60 -11.99
C ALA A 175 0.71 -6.30 -10.48
N GLY A 176 1.59 -5.36 -10.13
CA GLY A 176 1.89 -5.01 -8.74
C GLY A 176 2.89 -5.92 -8.03
N SER A 177 3.40 -6.96 -8.67
CA SER A 177 4.45 -7.83 -8.10
C SER A 177 5.75 -7.07 -7.78
N GLY A 178 6.04 -5.97 -8.47
CA GLY A 178 7.17 -5.09 -8.18
C GLY A 178 6.94 -4.09 -7.04
N ALA A 179 5.72 -4.02 -6.49
CA ALA A 179 5.41 -3.11 -5.41
C ALA A 179 6.31 -3.34 -4.19
N ALA A 180 6.69 -2.25 -3.54
CA ALA A 180 7.57 -2.24 -2.36
C ALA A 180 8.90 -3.00 -2.56
N GLY A 181 9.50 -2.88 -3.73
CA GLY A 181 10.80 -3.52 -4.00
C GLY A 181 10.71 -5.03 -4.18
N GLY A 182 9.56 -5.53 -4.64
CA GLY A 182 9.29 -6.96 -4.85
C GLY A 182 8.61 -7.66 -3.66
N MET A 183 8.18 -6.93 -2.63
CA MET A 183 7.38 -7.52 -1.55
C MET A 183 6.00 -7.97 -2.05
N GLY A 184 5.42 -7.29 -3.05
CA GLY A 184 4.21 -7.75 -3.72
C GLY A 184 4.39 -9.17 -4.29
N PHE A 185 5.51 -9.42 -4.97
CA PHE A 185 5.90 -10.74 -5.47
C PHE A 185 6.07 -11.78 -4.37
N ALA A 186 6.70 -11.42 -3.24
CA ALA A 186 6.81 -12.32 -2.09
C ALA A 186 5.44 -12.68 -1.50
N ALA A 187 4.56 -11.70 -1.33
CA ALA A 187 3.24 -11.92 -0.74
C ALA A 187 2.39 -12.87 -1.58
N ILE A 188 2.34 -12.66 -2.91
CA ILE A 188 1.57 -13.54 -3.81
C ILE A 188 2.20 -14.93 -3.95
N SER A 189 3.53 -15.05 -3.90
CA SER A 189 4.21 -16.33 -4.15
C SER A 189 4.28 -17.23 -2.91
N PHE A 190 4.52 -16.66 -1.73
CA PHE A 190 4.77 -17.45 -0.51
C PHE A 190 3.63 -17.41 0.49
N LEU A 191 2.82 -16.35 0.48
CA LEU A 191 1.83 -16.10 1.52
C LEU A 191 0.39 -16.20 0.99
N ASN A 192 0.21 -16.65 -0.26
CA ASN A 192 -1.08 -16.66 -0.95
C ASN A 192 -1.81 -15.31 -0.89
N GLY A 193 -1.05 -14.21 -0.83
CA GLY A 193 -1.58 -12.87 -0.70
C GLY A 193 -2.33 -12.45 -1.96
N ILE A 194 -3.36 -11.63 -1.78
CA ILE A 194 -4.12 -11.05 -2.89
C ILE A 194 -3.79 -9.57 -2.97
N LEU A 195 -3.21 -9.15 -4.09
CA LEU A 195 -3.00 -7.72 -4.37
C LEU A 195 -4.33 -7.09 -4.75
N LYS A 196 -4.73 -6.04 -4.02
CA LYS A 196 -5.94 -5.26 -4.30
C LYS A 196 -5.62 -3.76 -4.20
N PRO A 197 -6.34 -2.89 -4.93
CA PRO A 197 -6.29 -1.45 -4.68
C PRO A 197 -6.59 -1.16 -3.21
N GLY A 198 -5.84 -0.25 -2.58
CA GLY A 198 -5.99 0.02 -1.16
C GLY A 198 -7.38 0.53 -0.79
N ILE A 199 -7.98 1.32 -1.69
CA ILE A 199 -9.34 1.83 -1.50
C ILE A 199 -10.38 0.71 -1.46
N ASP A 200 -10.24 -0.32 -2.30
CA ASP A 200 -11.19 -1.45 -2.33
C ASP A 200 -11.12 -2.23 -1.02
N ILE A 201 -9.90 -2.51 -0.53
CA ILE A 201 -9.70 -3.16 0.78
C ILE A 201 -10.38 -2.35 1.89
N VAL A 202 -10.19 -1.03 1.92
CA VAL A 202 -10.78 -0.17 2.95
C VAL A 202 -12.31 -0.19 2.87
N LEU A 203 -12.89 -0.05 1.67
CA LEU A 203 -14.35 -0.05 1.47
C LEU A 203 -14.98 -1.39 1.88
N GLU A 204 -14.35 -2.51 1.55
CA GLU A 204 -14.77 -3.85 1.96
C GLU A 204 -14.66 -4.01 3.49
N THR A 205 -13.54 -3.61 4.07
CA THR A 205 -13.26 -3.74 5.51
C THR A 205 -14.25 -2.96 6.36
N VAL A 206 -14.58 -1.72 5.98
CA VAL A 206 -15.56 -0.89 6.72
C VAL A 206 -17.01 -1.17 6.33
N GLN A 207 -17.25 -2.20 5.49
CA GLN A 207 -18.58 -2.58 4.99
C GLN A 207 -19.34 -1.41 4.35
N PHE A 208 -18.61 -0.57 3.61
CA PHE A 208 -19.16 0.68 3.06
C PHE A 208 -20.37 0.43 2.16
N GLU A 209 -20.33 -0.63 1.34
CA GLU A 209 -21.41 -1.01 0.45
C GLU A 209 -22.73 -1.29 1.19
N ALA A 210 -22.66 -1.95 2.35
CA ALA A 210 -23.84 -2.20 3.17
C ALA A 210 -24.42 -0.90 3.75
N ALA A 211 -23.56 0.03 4.15
CA ALA A 211 -23.98 1.34 4.66
C ALA A 211 -24.67 2.20 3.58
N LEU A 212 -24.25 2.08 2.31
CA LEU A 212 -24.84 2.85 1.21
C LEU A 212 -26.34 2.62 1.03
N GLN A 213 -26.87 1.44 1.37
CA GLN A 213 -28.28 1.13 1.19
C GLN A 213 -29.21 2.03 2.03
N GLN A 214 -28.69 2.58 3.13
CA GLN A 214 -29.46 3.31 4.13
C GLN A 214 -29.26 4.82 4.11
N VAL A 215 -28.54 5.36 3.11
CA VAL A 215 -28.23 6.80 3.02
C VAL A 215 -28.81 7.43 1.75
N ASP A 216 -29.15 8.71 1.83
CA ASP A 216 -29.62 9.50 0.68
C ASP A 216 -28.48 10.30 0.02
N LEU A 217 -27.40 10.55 0.76
CA LEU A 217 -26.28 11.38 0.34
C LEU A 217 -24.97 10.81 0.88
N VAL A 218 -23.94 10.79 0.03
CA VAL A 218 -22.57 10.43 0.38
C VAL A 218 -21.71 11.68 0.38
N ILE A 219 -20.93 11.88 1.44
CA ILE A 219 -19.93 12.94 1.52
C ILE A 219 -18.56 12.29 1.63
N THR A 220 -17.64 12.69 0.75
CA THR A 220 -16.24 12.23 0.73
C THR A 220 -15.27 13.40 0.64
N GLY A 221 -13.97 13.15 0.65
CA GLY A 221 -12.98 14.22 0.57
C GLY A 221 -11.54 13.74 0.65
N GLU A 222 -10.62 14.66 0.32
CA GLU A 222 -9.18 14.50 0.50
C GLU A 222 -8.50 15.87 0.61
N GLY A 223 -7.19 15.90 0.92
CA GLY A 223 -6.46 17.15 1.10
C GLY A 223 -6.39 18.03 -0.17
N ARG A 224 -6.33 17.40 -1.35
CA ARG A 224 -6.31 18.09 -2.64
C ARG A 224 -6.94 17.20 -3.70
N ILE A 225 -8.01 17.69 -4.34
CA ILE A 225 -8.59 17.05 -5.53
C ILE A 225 -7.99 17.70 -6.76
N ASP A 226 -7.38 16.91 -7.63
CA ASP A 226 -6.80 17.34 -8.90
C ASP A 226 -6.88 16.24 -9.96
N ALA A 227 -6.27 16.45 -11.13
CA ALA A 227 -6.26 15.47 -12.21
C ALA A 227 -5.70 14.09 -11.81
N GLN A 228 -5.00 13.96 -10.68
CA GLN A 228 -4.50 12.66 -10.22
C GLN A 228 -5.52 11.89 -9.37
N THR A 229 -6.55 12.56 -8.86
CA THR A 229 -7.55 11.96 -7.99
C THR A 229 -8.30 10.81 -8.67
N VAL A 230 -8.56 10.94 -9.98
CA VAL A 230 -9.22 9.91 -10.80
C VAL A 230 -8.45 8.60 -10.90
N PHE A 231 -7.15 8.57 -10.58
CA PHE A 231 -6.33 7.36 -10.61
C PHE A 231 -6.42 6.55 -9.30
N GLY A 232 -7.65 6.27 -8.86
CA GLY A 232 -7.90 5.31 -7.76
C GLY A 232 -7.76 5.86 -6.34
N LYS A 233 -7.80 7.19 -6.14
CA LYS A 233 -7.82 7.75 -4.78
C LYS A 233 -9.19 7.59 -4.11
N THR A 234 -9.21 7.78 -2.79
CA THR A 234 -10.38 7.60 -1.92
C THR A 234 -11.66 8.23 -2.43
N PRO A 235 -11.71 9.50 -2.87
CA PRO A 235 -12.97 10.11 -3.31
C PRO A 235 -13.62 9.35 -4.47
N ILE A 236 -12.81 8.80 -5.37
CA ILE A 236 -13.27 8.16 -6.60
C ILE A 236 -13.73 6.74 -6.34
N GLY A 237 -13.04 5.99 -5.49
CA GLY A 237 -13.53 4.67 -5.06
C GLY A 237 -14.88 4.79 -4.34
N VAL A 238 -15.01 5.75 -3.43
CA VAL A 238 -16.28 6.05 -2.75
C VAL A 238 -17.36 6.43 -3.76
N ALA A 239 -17.08 7.35 -4.68
CA ALA A 239 -18.04 7.81 -5.68
C ALA A 239 -18.48 6.69 -6.62
N THR A 240 -17.54 5.91 -7.14
CA THR A 240 -17.80 4.79 -8.05
C THR A 240 -18.72 3.76 -7.40
N LEU A 241 -18.46 3.39 -6.14
CA LEU A 241 -19.31 2.46 -5.42
C LEU A 241 -20.68 3.06 -5.10
N ALA A 242 -20.73 4.32 -4.65
CA ALA A 242 -21.99 5.04 -4.40
C ALA A 242 -22.90 5.10 -5.63
N LYS A 243 -22.33 5.30 -6.83
CA LYS A 243 -23.09 5.37 -8.08
C LYS A 243 -23.68 4.06 -8.54
N LYS A 244 -23.13 2.91 -8.14
CA LYS A 244 -23.78 1.60 -8.36
C LYS A 244 -25.15 1.48 -7.66
N TYR A 245 -25.38 2.32 -6.65
CA TYR A 245 -26.60 2.37 -5.83
C TYR A 245 -27.40 3.67 -6.05
N ASP A 246 -27.14 4.37 -7.15
CA ASP A 246 -27.82 5.63 -7.51
C ASP A 246 -27.73 6.71 -6.40
N LYS A 247 -26.63 6.73 -5.64
CA LYS A 247 -26.42 7.73 -4.57
C LYS A 247 -25.77 9.01 -5.09
N SER A 248 -26.22 10.13 -4.54
CA SER A 248 -25.59 11.43 -4.75
C SER A 248 -24.31 11.54 -3.93
N VAL A 249 -23.26 12.12 -4.51
CA VAL A 249 -21.91 12.20 -3.95
C VAL A 249 -21.42 13.64 -3.98
N ILE A 250 -21.09 14.19 -2.82
CA ILE A 250 -20.44 15.49 -2.69
C ILE A 250 -19.04 15.27 -2.15
N ALA A 251 -18.04 15.85 -2.80
CA ALA A 251 -16.67 15.85 -2.32
C ALA A 251 -16.27 17.20 -1.72
N ILE A 252 -15.64 17.17 -0.56
CA ILE A 252 -15.12 18.34 0.14
C ILE A 252 -13.60 18.20 0.25
N ALA A 253 -12.88 19.10 -0.41
CA ALA A 253 -11.43 19.04 -0.53
C ALA A 253 -10.73 20.16 0.23
N GLY A 254 -9.53 19.88 0.76
CA GLY A 254 -8.65 20.93 1.31
C GLY A 254 -8.39 22.04 0.28
N SER A 255 -8.07 21.64 -0.95
CA SER A 255 -7.87 22.53 -2.10
C SER A 255 -8.29 21.84 -3.40
N LEU A 256 -8.54 22.62 -4.45
CA LEU A 256 -8.76 22.12 -5.81
C LEU A 256 -7.54 22.49 -6.65
N GLY A 257 -6.97 21.50 -7.31
CA GLY A 257 -5.87 21.68 -8.25
C GLY A 257 -6.33 21.65 -9.69
N ASP A 258 -5.38 21.81 -10.61
CA ASP A 258 -5.65 21.80 -12.04
C ASP A 258 -6.30 20.47 -12.49
N GLY A 259 -7.35 20.58 -13.31
CA GLY A 259 -8.06 19.43 -13.88
C GLY A 259 -8.90 18.63 -12.88
N TYR A 260 -9.22 19.19 -11.72
CA TYR A 260 -10.07 18.53 -10.72
C TYR A 260 -11.45 18.18 -11.29
N GLU A 261 -11.95 18.90 -12.29
CA GLU A 261 -13.27 18.68 -12.91
C GLU A 261 -13.40 17.28 -13.52
N ALA A 262 -12.28 16.60 -13.81
CA ALA A 262 -12.29 15.22 -14.28
C ALA A 262 -13.07 14.29 -13.34
N VAL A 263 -13.14 14.58 -12.03
CA VAL A 263 -13.87 13.72 -11.08
C VAL A 263 -15.38 13.63 -11.33
N TYR A 264 -15.97 14.60 -12.05
CA TYR A 264 -17.40 14.56 -12.40
C TYR A 264 -17.72 13.37 -13.31
N ASP A 265 -16.80 13.02 -14.22
CA ASP A 265 -16.94 11.86 -15.10
C ASP A 265 -16.83 10.52 -14.35
N TYR A 266 -16.38 10.55 -13.09
CA TYR A 266 -16.17 9.39 -12.22
C TYR A 266 -17.14 9.35 -11.03
N GLY A 267 -18.27 10.05 -11.14
CA GLY A 267 -19.40 9.88 -10.24
C GLY A 267 -19.46 10.83 -9.05
N ILE A 268 -18.59 11.83 -8.96
CA ILE A 268 -18.79 12.92 -7.99
C ILE A 268 -19.78 13.91 -8.59
N ASP A 269 -20.82 14.34 -7.87
CA ASP A 269 -21.84 15.26 -8.40
C ASP A 269 -21.50 16.74 -8.11
N ALA A 270 -20.79 17.00 -7.01
CA ALA A 270 -20.34 18.34 -6.66
C ALA A 270 -19.03 18.29 -5.88
N VAL A 271 -18.18 19.30 -6.10
CA VAL A 271 -16.90 19.48 -5.43
C VAL A 271 -16.84 20.85 -4.78
N PHE A 272 -16.35 20.90 -3.54
CA PHE A 272 -16.12 22.15 -2.81
C PHE A 272 -14.70 22.19 -2.23
N SER A 273 -14.02 23.33 -2.36
CA SER A 273 -12.84 23.62 -1.54
C SER A 273 -13.27 24.13 -0.17
N ILE A 274 -12.56 23.74 0.88
CA ILE A 274 -12.78 24.32 2.22
C ILE A 274 -12.18 25.73 2.37
N MET A 275 -11.33 26.17 1.44
CA MET A 275 -10.66 27.47 1.51
C MET A 275 -11.68 28.62 1.41
N GLN A 276 -11.74 29.45 2.45
CA GLN A 276 -12.67 30.59 2.52
C GLN A 276 -12.10 31.88 1.91
N LYS A 277 -10.77 31.98 1.82
CA LYS A 277 -10.01 33.13 1.34
C LYS A 277 -8.63 32.66 0.91
N PRO A 278 -7.90 33.42 0.07
CA PRO A 278 -6.47 33.19 -0.13
C PRO A 278 -5.72 33.23 1.20
N ASP A 279 -4.90 32.22 1.48
CA ASP A 279 -4.13 32.12 2.72
C ASP A 279 -2.81 31.34 2.50
N THR A 280 -1.92 31.35 3.49
CA THR A 280 -0.72 30.51 3.48
C THR A 280 -1.07 29.04 3.75
N LEU A 281 -0.22 28.10 3.32
CA LEU A 281 -0.42 26.68 3.60
C LEU A 281 -0.48 26.39 5.11
N GLU A 282 0.38 27.04 5.90
CA GLU A 282 0.40 26.91 7.35
C GLU A 282 -0.95 27.32 7.98
N ASN A 283 -1.47 28.49 7.59
CA ASN A 283 -2.76 28.96 8.08
C ASN A 283 -3.92 28.08 7.58
N ALA A 284 -3.85 27.59 6.34
CA ALA A 284 -4.85 26.68 5.78
C ALA A 284 -4.94 25.38 6.60
N LEU A 285 -3.80 24.79 6.96
CA LEU A 285 -3.72 23.60 7.80
C LEU A 285 -4.19 23.86 9.23
N ASN A 286 -3.74 24.96 9.84
CA ASN A 286 -4.13 25.35 11.20
C ASN A 286 -5.64 25.60 11.34
N ASN A 287 -6.28 26.11 10.28
CA ASN A 287 -7.71 26.40 10.26
C ASN A 287 -8.56 25.33 9.55
N ALA A 288 -7.96 24.19 9.15
CA ALA A 288 -8.62 23.19 8.31
C ALA A 288 -9.95 22.69 8.90
N VAL A 289 -10.01 22.44 10.21
CA VAL A 289 -11.23 21.98 10.89
C VAL A 289 -12.34 23.02 10.79
N GLN A 290 -12.03 24.30 11.07
CA GLN A 290 -13.02 25.39 11.02
C GLN A 290 -13.53 25.61 9.59
N ASN A 291 -12.60 25.59 8.63
CA ASN A 291 -12.90 25.73 7.21
C ASN A 291 -13.79 24.57 6.69
N LEU A 292 -13.48 23.34 7.08
CA LEU A 292 -14.27 22.15 6.75
C LEU A 292 -15.68 22.23 7.35
N GLN A 293 -15.81 22.64 8.61
CA GLN A 293 -17.10 22.83 9.26
C GLN A 293 -17.94 23.91 8.57
N SER A 294 -17.35 25.08 8.29
CA SER A 294 -18.05 26.18 7.60
C SER A 294 -18.58 25.74 6.23
N THR A 295 -17.73 25.08 5.44
CA THR A 295 -18.08 24.59 4.10
C THR A 295 -19.18 23.54 4.18
N SER A 296 -19.04 22.57 5.08
CA SER A 296 -20.05 21.51 5.29
C SER A 296 -21.40 22.07 5.73
N GLN A 297 -21.42 23.08 6.61
CA GLN A 297 -22.65 23.76 7.02
C GLN A 297 -23.34 24.47 5.86
N ASN A 298 -22.58 25.14 4.99
CA ASN A 298 -23.15 25.81 3.81
C ASN A 298 -23.70 24.81 2.79
N ILE A 299 -23.00 23.68 2.56
CA ILE A 299 -23.52 22.58 1.74
C ILE A 299 -24.81 22.04 2.33
N ALA A 300 -24.86 21.79 3.64
CA ALA A 300 -26.07 21.30 4.31
C ALA A 300 -27.24 22.29 4.23
N ARG A 301 -26.99 23.60 4.34
CA ARG A 301 -28.01 24.64 4.13
C ARG A 301 -28.58 24.60 2.71
N ILE A 302 -27.72 24.46 1.69
CA ILE A 302 -28.15 24.33 0.29
C ILE A 302 -28.98 23.06 0.11
N TYR A 303 -28.50 21.93 0.65
CA TYR A 303 -29.20 20.65 0.57
C TYR A 303 -30.59 20.72 1.23
N GLN A 304 -30.70 21.38 2.39
CA GLN A 304 -31.97 21.61 3.05
C GLN A 304 -32.92 22.44 2.18
N LEU A 305 -32.45 23.52 1.54
CA LEU A 305 -33.29 24.32 0.64
C LEU A 305 -33.82 23.53 -0.56
N ALA A 306 -33.04 22.57 -1.07
CA ALA A 306 -33.41 21.74 -2.21
C ALA A 306 -34.33 20.55 -1.86
N THR A 307 -34.43 20.20 -0.58
CA THR A 307 -35.20 19.04 -0.08
C THR A 307 -36.48 19.43 0.66
N VAL A 308 -36.78 20.74 0.76
CA VAL A 308 -38.07 21.23 1.25
C VAL A 308 -39.10 21.07 0.14
N ASP A 309 -39.90 20.00 0.23
CA ASP A 309 -41.25 19.91 -0.36
C ASP A 309 -42.26 20.71 0.48
#